data_AF-A0A3P6RDF3-F1
#
_entry.id   AF-A0A3P6RDF3-F1
#
_cell.length_a   1.000
_cell.length_b   1.000
_cell.length_c   1.000
_cell.angle_alpha   90.00
_cell.angle_beta   90.00
_cell.angle_gamma   90.00
#
_symmetry.space_group_name_H-M   'P 1'
#
loop_
_entity.id
_entity.type
_entity.pdbx_description
1 polymer ?
#
loop_
_entity_poly.entity_id
_entity_poly.type
_entity_poly.pdbx_seq_one_letter_code
_entity_poly.pdbx_strand_id
1 'polypeptide(L)'
;DGSEFIRCGYIILNRDTVGLNKFYLDEAEYPLEGTIEVFCRCTTLPPAIEVENRGFLAMYQTVSEMGAWERYWAVLRRGMVYFWRYPNDESMEKRPVAFMDLSKCTNDVVVACTPEQCPRENSFSIDMLVSTTPSMMEKKR
;
A
#
# COMPACT_ATOMS: atom_id res chain seq x y z
N ASP A 1 29.80 10.93 34.32
CA ASP A 1 28.72 11.93 34.32
C ASP A 1 27.85 11.75 33.10
N GLY A 2 26.79 10.96 33.26
CA GLY A 2 25.82 10.69 32.20
C GLY A 2 24.72 11.73 32.26
N SER A 3 24.45 12.40 31.15
CA SER A 3 23.28 13.25 31.00
C SER A 3 22.01 12.39 31.07
N GLU A 4 21.24 12.56 32.14
CA GLU A 4 19.93 11.94 32.29
C GLU A 4 18.88 12.77 31.54
N PHE A 5 18.01 12.12 30.77
CA PHE A 5 16.91 12.81 30.09
C PHE A 5 15.82 13.13 31.10
N ILE A 6 15.49 14.42 31.25
CA ILE A 6 14.42 14.88 32.14
C ILE A 6 13.17 15.16 31.29
N ARG A 7 12.01 14.74 31.78
CA ARG A 7 10.71 15.04 31.16
C ARG A 7 10.32 16.48 31.49
N CYS A 8 10.31 17.35 30.49
CA CYS A 8 9.98 18.78 30.63
C CYS A 8 8.58 19.13 30.07
N GLY A 9 7.68 18.15 29.94
CA GLY A 9 6.30 18.30 29.48
C GLY A 9 5.76 17.05 28.76
N TYR A 10 4.45 16.97 28.54
CA TYR A 10 3.81 15.91 27.76
C TYR A 10 2.53 16.36 27.05
N ILE A 11 2.07 15.57 26.08
CA ILE A 11 0.74 15.67 25.48
C ILE A 11 0.16 14.26 25.30
N ILE A 12 -1.17 14.14 25.38
CA ILE A 12 -1.86 12.88 25.10
C ILE A 12 -2.53 12.97 23.74
N LEU A 13 -2.03 12.19 22.79
CA LEU A 13 -2.61 12.04 21.46
C LEU A 13 -3.59 10.86 21.47
N ASN A 14 -4.84 11.13 21.13
CA ASN A 14 -5.90 10.12 21.02
C ASN A 14 -6.75 10.34 19.76
N ARG A 15 -7.79 9.51 19.56
CA ARG A 15 -8.68 9.61 18.39
C ARG A 15 -9.35 10.98 18.25
N ASP A 16 -9.63 11.66 19.36
CA ASP A 16 -10.31 12.96 19.35
C ASP A 16 -9.35 14.11 19.00
N THR A 17 -8.03 13.88 19.07
CA THR A 17 -7.00 14.84 18.66
C THR A 17 -6.62 14.78 17.18
N VAL A 18 -7.22 13.86 16.41
CA VAL A 18 -6.90 13.65 14.99
C VAL A 18 -7.28 14.88 14.18
N GLY A 19 -6.33 15.40 13.38
CA GLY A 19 -6.52 16.58 12.55
C GLY A 19 -6.13 17.90 13.23
N LEU A 20 -5.91 17.89 14.55
CA LEU A 20 -5.23 18.99 15.23
C LEU A 20 -3.72 18.87 14.98
N ASN A 21 -3.08 20.01 14.72
CA ASN A 21 -1.64 20.08 14.46
C ASN A 21 -0.89 20.95 15.46
N LYS A 22 -1.58 21.58 16.41
CA LYS A 22 -1.02 22.53 17.37
C LYS A 22 -1.56 22.22 18.76
N PHE A 23 -0.65 21.97 19.71
CA PHE A 23 -0.97 21.50 21.05
C PHE A 23 -0.19 22.29 22.09
N TYR A 24 -0.78 22.48 23.26
CA TYR A 24 -0.05 22.95 24.45
C TYR A 24 0.52 21.74 25.18
N LEU A 25 1.77 21.84 25.64
CA LEU A 25 2.37 20.84 26.50
C LEU A 25 1.79 20.97 27.92
N ASP A 26 1.28 19.87 28.46
CA ASP A 26 0.95 19.74 29.88
C ASP A 26 2.25 19.59 30.69
N GLU A 27 2.29 20.20 31.88
CA GLU A 27 3.49 20.21 32.76
C GLU A 27 4.76 20.69 32.04
N ALA A 28 4.62 21.64 31.10
CA ALA A 28 5.76 22.23 30.39
C ALA A 28 6.68 22.97 31.37
N GLU A 29 7.97 22.66 31.33
CA GLU A 29 8.99 23.45 32.03
C GLU A 29 9.58 24.49 31.08
N TYR A 30 9.86 25.68 31.61
CA TYR A 30 10.60 26.72 30.89
C TYR A 30 11.91 26.15 30.32
N PRO A 31 12.21 26.32 29.01
CA PRO A 31 11.62 27.28 28.07
C PRO A 31 10.58 26.67 27.09
N LEU A 32 10.06 25.47 27.35
CA LEU A 32 9.11 24.78 26.46
C LEU A 32 7.66 25.25 26.64
N GLU A 33 7.45 26.31 27.42
CA GLU A 33 6.16 26.96 27.63
C GLU A 33 5.63 27.53 26.30
N GLY A 34 4.49 27.01 25.83
CA GLY A 34 3.86 27.45 24.60
C GLY A 34 3.16 26.32 23.86
N THR A 35 3.13 26.45 22.53
CA THR A 35 2.52 25.45 21.65
C THR A 35 3.57 24.72 20.84
N ILE A 36 3.45 23.41 20.78
CA ILE A 36 4.17 22.57 19.82
C ILE A 36 3.28 22.29 18.62
N GLU A 37 3.90 22.19 17.45
CA GLU A 37 3.21 21.71 16.25
C GLU A 37 3.59 20.24 16.01
N VAL A 38 2.58 19.39 15.87
CA VAL A 38 2.75 17.94 15.70
C VAL A 38 1.91 17.48 14.53
N PHE A 39 2.54 16.83 13.56
CA PHE A 39 1.83 16.19 12.46
C PHE A 39 1.45 14.76 12.85
N CYS A 40 0.18 14.55 13.20
CA CYS A 40 -0.34 13.26 13.63
C CYS A 40 -1.25 12.64 12.57
N ARG A 41 -0.97 11.38 12.19
CA ARG A 41 -1.87 10.56 11.36
C ARG A 41 -2.36 9.38 12.17
N CYS A 42 -3.68 9.23 12.29
CA CYS A 42 -4.30 8.09 12.94
C CYS A 42 -5.10 7.30 11.89
N THR A 43 -4.83 6.01 11.79
CA THR A 43 -5.52 5.10 10.89
C THR A 43 -5.94 3.85 11.67
N THR A 44 -7.12 3.32 11.36
CA THR A 44 -7.56 2.01 11.87
C THR A 44 -6.96 0.86 11.08
N LEU A 45 -6.30 1.17 9.96
CA LEU A 45 -5.63 0.18 9.12
C LEU A 45 -4.26 -0.14 9.72
N PRO A 46 -3.84 -1.42 9.73
CA PRO A 46 -2.47 -1.79 10.09
C PRO A 46 -1.44 -0.92 9.35
N PRO A 47 -0.29 -0.56 9.98
CA PRO A 47 0.74 0.25 9.34
C PRO A 47 1.17 -0.27 7.96
N ALA A 48 1.13 -1.60 7.76
CA ALA A 48 1.42 -2.26 6.49
C ALA A 48 0.50 -1.81 5.33
N ILE A 49 -0.74 -1.40 5.60
CA ILE A 49 -1.69 -0.93 4.60
C ILE A 49 -1.42 0.54 4.21
N GLU A 50 -0.71 1.31 5.04
CA GLU A 50 -0.29 2.68 4.70
C GLU A 50 0.93 2.72 3.77
N VAL A 51 1.56 1.56 3.50
CA VAL A 51 2.67 1.48 2.55
C VAL A 51 2.20 1.93 1.17
N GLU A 52 2.87 2.96 0.66
CA GLU A 52 2.70 3.42 -0.71
C GLU A 52 3.99 3.20 -1.50
N ASN A 53 3.87 2.57 -2.66
CA ASN A 53 4.98 2.41 -3.59
C ASN A 53 4.48 2.63 -5.02
N ARG A 54 5.34 3.22 -5.86
CA ARG A 54 5.03 3.52 -7.25
C ARG A 54 6.22 3.17 -8.12
N GLY A 55 5.96 2.56 -9.27
CA GLY A 55 7.02 2.16 -10.17
C GLY A 55 6.52 1.39 -11.38
N PHE A 56 7.42 1.10 -12.30
CA PHE A 56 7.07 0.25 -13.43
C PHE A 56 7.20 -1.22 -13.07
N LEU A 57 6.15 -1.99 -13.35
CA LEU A 57 6.16 -3.45 -13.29
C LEU A 57 5.82 -4.02 -14.66
N ALA A 58 6.47 -5.13 -15.03
CA ALA A 58 6.05 -5.94 -16.17
C ALA A 58 5.13 -7.05 -15.65
N MET A 59 3.91 -7.11 -16.17
CA MET A 59 2.92 -8.12 -15.82
C MET A 59 2.77 -9.09 -16.98
N TYR A 60 2.80 -10.39 -16.69
CA TYR A 60 2.50 -11.42 -17.67
C TYR A 60 0.98 -11.54 -17.85
N GLN A 61 0.52 -11.51 -19.09
CA GLN A 61 -0.89 -11.63 -19.45
C GLN A 61 -1.05 -12.71 -20.52
N THR A 62 -2.08 -13.52 -20.37
CA THR A 62 -2.49 -14.51 -21.36
C THR A 62 -3.76 -14.05 -22.06
N VAL A 63 -3.69 -13.87 -23.38
CA VAL A 63 -4.85 -13.59 -24.24
C VAL A 63 -4.92 -14.70 -25.28
N SER A 64 -6.01 -15.48 -25.29
CA SER A 64 -6.23 -16.56 -26.27
C SER A 64 -5.05 -17.55 -26.35
N GLU A 65 -4.58 -18.03 -25.20
CA GLU A 65 -3.43 -18.96 -25.06
C GLU A 65 -2.06 -18.41 -25.48
N MET A 66 -1.99 -17.16 -25.95
CA MET A 66 -0.74 -16.45 -26.17
C MET A 66 -0.42 -15.56 -24.98
N GLY A 67 0.72 -15.81 -24.35
CA GLY A 67 1.19 -15.04 -23.21
C GLY A 67 2.23 -14.00 -23.59
N ALA A 68 2.04 -12.76 -23.14
CA ALA A 68 2.99 -11.67 -23.35
C ALA A 68 3.21 -10.89 -22.06
N TRP A 69 4.40 -10.29 -21.95
CA TRP A 69 4.72 -9.38 -20.86
C TRP A 69 4.41 -7.95 -21.29
N GLU A 70 3.56 -7.26 -20.54
CA GLU A 70 3.25 -5.85 -20.76
C GLU A 70 3.72 -5.02 -19.57
N ARG A 71 4.27 -3.83 -19.85
CA ARG A 71 4.80 -2.93 -18.83
C ARG A 71 3.73 -1.92 -18.42
N TYR A 72 3.52 -1.79 -17.11
CA TYR A 72 2.56 -0.88 -16.51
C TYR A 72 3.22 0.02 -15.47
N TRP A 73 2.64 1.21 -15.31
CA TRP A 73 2.81 2.01 -14.11
C TRP A 73 1.96 1.42 -12.99
N ALA A 74 2.60 0.86 -11.98
CA ALA A 74 1.98 0.21 -10.84
C ALA A 74 2.06 1.10 -9.60
N VAL A 75 0.95 1.17 -8.86
CA VAL A 75 0.82 1.93 -7.62
C VAL A 75 0.23 1.03 -6.55
N LEU A 76 1.04 0.70 -5.55
CA LEU A 76 0.59 0.11 -4.31
C LEU A 76 0.11 1.23 -3.39
N ARG A 77 -1.15 1.19 -2.96
CA ARG A 77 -1.68 2.06 -1.91
C ARG A 77 -2.85 1.39 -1.22
N ARG A 78 -2.93 1.47 0.11
CA ARG A 78 -4.07 0.96 0.89
C ARG A 78 -4.39 -0.52 0.63
N GLY A 79 -3.36 -1.36 0.50
CA GLY A 79 -3.52 -2.80 0.23
C GLY A 79 -4.05 -3.13 -1.17
N MET A 80 -4.05 -2.16 -2.09
CA MET A 80 -4.46 -2.33 -3.48
C MET A 80 -3.28 -1.99 -4.39
N VAL A 81 -3.09 -2.79 -5.44
CA VAL A 81 -2.19 -2.45 -6.53
C VAL A 81 -3.02 -2.01 -7.72
N TYR A 82 -2.78 -0.81 -8.22
CA TYR A 82 -3.45 -0.25 -9.39
C TYR A 82 -2.47 -0.14 -10.54
N PHE A 83 -2.94 -0.43 -11.75
CA PHE A 83 -2.12 -0.41 -12.96
C PHE A 83 -2.65 0.62 -13.94
N TRP A 84 -1.75 1.45 -14.47
CA TRP A 84 -1.98 2.34 -15.60
C TRP A 84 -0.93 2.09 -16.68
N ARG A 85 -1.16 2.60 -17.89
CA ARG A 85 -0.13 2.57 -18.92
C ARG A 85 1.00 3.55 -18.63
N TYR A 86 0.67 4.73 -18.10
CA TYR A 86 1.62 5.80 -17.86
C TYR A 86 1.42 6.48 -16.49
N PRO A 87 2.48 7.06 -15.89
CA PRO A 87 2.38 7.84 -14.65
C PRO A 87 1.37 8.99 -14.74
N ASN A 88 1.30 9.66 -15.89
CA ASN A 88 0.38 10.78 -16.09
C ASN A 88 -1.10 10.36 -15.99
N ASP A 89 -1.42 9.09 -16.30
CA ASP A 89 -2.79 8.60 -16.19
C ASP A 89 -3.21 8.45 -14.71
N GLU A 90 -2.29 8.08 -13.82
CA GLU A 90 -2.51 8.12 -12.37
C GLU A 90 -2.73 9.56 -11.90
N SER A 91 -1.85 10.50 -12.29
CA SER A 91 -1.92 11.89 -11.82
C SER A 91 -3.16 12.63 -12.28
N MET A 92 -3.71 12.25 -13.44
CA MET A 92 -4.99 12.75 -13.95
C MET A 92 -6.20 11.99 -13.40
N GLU A 93 -6.00 11.06 -12.45
CA GLU A 93 -7.02 10.22 -11.84
C GLU A 93 -7.87 9.46 -12.88
N LYS A 94 -7.26 9.07 -14.00
CA LYS A 94 -7.93 8.22 -14.98
C LYS A 94 -8.23 6.86 -14.36
N ARG A 95 -9.23 6.17 -14.90
CA ARG A 95 -9.51 4.78 -14.49
C ARG A 95 -8.28 3.90 -14.75
N PRO A 96 -7.84 3.11 -13.76
CA PRO A 96 -6.76 2.14 -13.96
C PRO A 96 -7.20 1.09 -14.98
N VAL A 97 -6.24 0.57 -15.73
CA VAL A 97 -6.49 -0.50 -16.72
C VAL A 97 -6.69 -1.86 -16.04
N ALA A 98 -6.09 -2.05 -14.87
CA ALA A 98 -6.27 -3.22 -14.02
C ALA A 98 -6.04 -2.83 -12.55
N PHE A 99 -6.54 -3.65 -11.63
CA PHE A 99 -6.27 -3.51 -10.21
C PHE A 99 -6.24 -4.88 -9.53
N MET A 100 -5.55 -4.97 -8.40
CA MET A 100 -5.36 -6.17 -7.61
C MET A 100 -5.60 -5.84 -6.13
N ASP A 101 -6.55 -6.54 -5.51
CA ASP A 101 -6.91 -6.39 -4.10
C ASP A 101 -6.13 -7.39 -3.24
N LEU A 102 -5.10 -6.93 -2.55
CA LEU A 102 -4.20 -7.80 -1.81
C LEU A 102 -4.86 -8.47 -0.59
N SER A 103 -6.07 -8.07 -0.19
CA SER A 103 -6.84 -8.83 0.80
C SER A 103 -7.23 -10.23 0.32
N LYS A 104 -7.19 -10.46 -1.00
CA LYS A 104 -7.43 -11.75 -1.65
C LYS A 104 -6.14 -12.50 -1.98
N CYS A 105 -4.98 -11.96 -1.60
CA CYS A 105 -3.70 -12.64 -1.72
C CYS A 105 -3.67 -13.85 -0.78
N THR A 106 -3.20 -14.99 -1.29
CA THR A 106 -3.07 -16.23 -0.52
C THR A 106 -1.63 -16.50 -0.08
N ASN A 107 -0.66 -15.74 -0.60
CA ASN A 107 0.72 -15.85 -0.16
C ASN A 107 0.89 -15.17 1.21
N ASP A 108 1.43 -15.90 2.18
CA ASP A 108 1.84 -15.33 3.47
C ASP A 108 3.00 -14.33 3.30
N VAL A 109 3.91 -14.63 2.37
CA VAL A 109 5.05 -13.79 2.01
C VAL A 109 5.27 -13.86 0.50
N VAL A 110 5.40 -12.71 -0.15
CA VAL A 110 5.77 -12.61 -1.57
C VAL A 110 7.29 -12.70 -1.68
N VAL A 111 7.77 -13.69 -2.42
CA VAL A 111 9.20 -13.94 -2.65
C VAL A 111 9.54 -13.91 -4.14
N ALA A 112 10.82 -13.79 -4.46
CA ALA A 112 11.29 -13.89 -5.84
C ALA A 112 10.97 -15.27 -6.42
N CYS A 113 10.55 -15.31 -7.68
CA CYS A 113 10.34 -16.54 -8.41
C CYS A 113 11.66 -17.28 -8.63
N THR A 114 11.63 -18.61 -8.57
CA THR A 114 12.73 -19.43 -9.06
C THR A 114 12.79 -19.40 -10.60
N PRO A 115 13.94 -19.72 -11.22
CA PRO A 115 14.06 -19.77 -12.68
C PRO A 115 13.07 -20.73 -13.35
N GLU A 116 12.64 -21.78 -12.64
CA GLU A 116 11.63 -22.74 -13.11
C GLU A 116 10.22 -22.13 -13.14
N GLN A 117 9.90 -21.23 -12.20
CA GLN A 117 8.61 -20.53 -12.16
C GLN A 117 8.57 -19.38 -13.15
N CYS A 118 9.64 -18.59 -13.21
CA CYS A 118 9.79 -17.52 -14.17
C CYS A 118 11.28 -17.32 -14.51
N PRO A 119 11.70 -17.52 -15.76
CA PRO A 119 13.11 -17.38 -16.14
C PRO A 119 13.60 -15.92 -16.15
N ARG A 120 12.70 -14.94 -15.97
CA ARG A 120 13.09 -13.52 -15.91
C ARG A 120 13.57 -13.16 -14.51
N GLU A 121 14.74 -12.54 -14.43
CA GLU A 121 15.24 -11.96 -13.18
C GLU A 121 14.27 -10.90 -12.61
N ASN A 122 14.35 -10.69 -11.29
CA ASN A 122 13.50 -9.73 -10.56
C ASN A 122 11.99 -9.97 -10.72
N SER A 123 11.61 -11.23 -10.94
CA SER A 123 10.20 -11.65 -10.98
C SER A 123 9.73 -12.13 -9.62
N PHE A 124 8.47 -11.88 -9.31
CA PHE A 124 7.75 -12.47 -8.19
C PHE A 124 6.36 -12.87 -8.67
N SER A 125 5.69 -13.74 -7.91
CA SER A 125 4.32 -14.18 -8.19
C SER A 125 3.41 -13.86 -7.02
N ILE A 126 2.13 -13.61 -7.33
CA ILE A 126 1.08 -13.38 -6.34
C ILE A 126 -0.11 -14.26 -6.72
N ASP A 127 -0.49 -15.14 -5.81
CA ASP A 127 -1.60 -16.08 -5.91
C ASP A 127 -2.84 -15.46 -5.28
N MET A 128 -3.89 -15.30 -6.08
CA MET A 128 -5.09 -14.53 -5.70
C MET A 128 -6.33 -15.41 -5.69
N LEU A 129 -7.18 -15.24 -4.67
CA LEU A 129 -8.52 -15.82 -4.67
C LEU A 129 -9.38 -15.10 -5.72
N VAL A 130 -9.72 -15.82 -6.79
CA VAL A 130 -10.64 -15.34 -7.82
C VAL A 130 -12.02 -15.94 -7.57
N SER A 131 -13.00 -15.08 -7.30
CA SER A 131 -14.40 -15.49 -7.26
C SER A 131 -14.87 -15.79 -8.69
N THR A 132 -14.88 -17.06 -9.07
CA THR A 132 -15.47 -17.50 -10.33
C THR A 132 -16.99 -17.40 -10.24
N THR A 133 -17.60 -16.47 -10.97
CA THR A 133 -19.01 -16.64 -11.34
C THR A 133 -19.08 -17.95 -12.14
N PRO A 134 -19.95 -18.92 -11.79
CA PRO A 134 -20.04 -20.15 -12.57
C PRO A 134 -20.40 -19.75 -14.00
N SER A 135 -19.48 -19.97 -14.94
CA SER A 135 -19.73 -19.79 -16.35
C SER A 135 -20.94 -20.63 -16.71
N MET A 136 -21.96 -19.99 -17.29
CA MET A 136 -23.12 -20.67 -17.85
C MET A 136 -22.64 -21.81 -18.74
N MET A 137 -22.71 -23.04 -18.25
CA MET A 137 -22.52 -24.22 -19.08
C MET A 137 -23.72 -24.24 -20.02
N GLU A 138 -23.51 -23.89 -21.29
CA GLU A 138 -24.47 -24.24 -22.33
C GLU A 138 -24.63 -25.75 -22.33
N LYS A 139 -25.73 -26.22 -21.76
CA LYS A 139 -26.21 -27.59 -21.97
C LYS A 139 -26.49 -27.73 -23.46
N LYS A 140 -25.59 -28.41 -24.18
CA LYS A 140 -25.92 -28.95 -25.50
C LYS A 140 -27.17 -29.83 -25.35
N ARG A 141 -28.19 -29.47 -26.10
CA ARG A 141 -29.42 -30.24 -26.29
C ARG A 141 -29.33 -30.98 -27.61
#